data_AF-U1HRP7-F1
#
_entry.id   AF-U1HRP7-F1
#
_cell.length_a   1.000
_cell.length_b   1.000
_cell.length_c   1.000
_cell.angle_alpha   90.00
_cell.angle_beta   90.00
_cell.angle_gamma   90.00
#
_symmetry.space_group_name_H-M   'P 1'
#
loop_
_entity.id
_entity.type
_entity.pdbx_description
1 polymer ?
#
loop_
_entity_poly.entity_id
_entity_poly.type
_entity_poly.pdbx_seq_one_letter_code
_entity_poly.pdbx_strand_id
1 'polypeptide(L)'
;MPQLEASHYLSTEGDVLRASNLYLLHPVNVAVKSLITNGDLYCTSEQSSRGGCRTDIRWVYRSSQSGQTTNIAVLEFKNTQVLHWADFLPASTDQQHAQAKLDDAQEKPKYTHLINNAHLLSKQAKKYCLKLSAPDVAIFDWHAMFVFDFTGMDEDAYDPVLAKGI
;
A
#
# COMPACT_ATOMS: atom_id res chain seq x y z
N MET A 1 10.51 -7.81 8.99
CA MET A 1 11.24 -7.01 7.98
C MET A 1 12.48 -7.79 7.55
N PRO A 2 12.93 -7.70 6.29
CA PRO A 2 14.17 -8.34 5.87
C PRO A 2 15.36 -7.82 6.68
N GLN A 3 16.29 -8.71 7.05
CA GLN A 3 17.46 -8.31 7.83
C GLN A 3 18.45 -7.55 6.93
N LEU A 4 18.84 -6.35 7.36
CA LEU A 4 19.96 -5.62 6.72
C LEU A 4 21.26 -6.11 7.33
N GLU A 5 22.16 -6.59 6.48
CA GLU A 5 23.53 -6.88 6.90
C GLU A 5 24.24 -5.60 7.33
N ALA A 6 24.99 -5.64 8.43
CA ALA A 6 25.64 -4.45 9.01
C ALA A 6 26.62 -3.74 8.06
N SER A 7 27.08 -4.44 7.01
CA SER A 7 27.96 -3.91 5.96
C SER A 7 27.23 -3.06 4.90
N HIS A 8 25.91 -3.07 4.86
CA HIS A 8 25.12 -2.40 3.83
C HIS A 8 24.45 -1.14 4.39
N TYR A 9 24.66 -0.03 3.69
CA TYR A 9 24.04 1.25 4.00
C TYR A 9 23.00 1.58 2.93
N LEU A 10 21.76 1.83 3.35
CA LEU A 10 20.67 2.27 2.47
C LEU A 10 20.40 3.75 2.76
N SER A 11 20.48 4.58 1.73
CA SER A 11 20.43 6.04 1.88
C SER A 11 19.34 6.70 1.04
N THR A 12 18.89 5.99 0.01
CA THR A 12 17.92 6.47 -0.95
C THR A 12 16.81 5.45 -1.15
N GLU A 13 15.68 5.92 -1.66
CA GLU A 13 14.58 5.06 -2.14
C GLU A 13 15.06 4.02 -3.16
N GLY A 14 16.01 4.39 -4.02
CA GLY A 14 16.61 3.47 -5.00
C GLY A 14 17.42 2.34 -4.36
N ASP A 15 18.08 2.60 -3.23
CA ASP A 15 18.81 1.57 -2.48
C ASP A 15 17.81 0.58 -1.84
N VAL A 16 16.74 1.12 -1.24
CA VAL A 16 15.63 0.32 -0.68
C VAL A 16 15.00 -0.57 -1.75
N LEU A 17 14.70 -0.03 -2.94
CA LEU A 17 14.14 -0.79 -4.06
C LEU A 17 15.08 -1.93 -4.48
N ARG A 18 16.36 -1.64 -4.71
CA ARG A 18 17.34 -2.66 -5.14
C ARG A 18 17.50 -3.78 -4.11
N ALA A 19 17.60 -3.42 -2.83
CA ALA A 19 17.69 -4.41 -1.77
C ALA A 19 16.39 -5.24 -1.67
N SER A 20 15.23 -4.59 -1.81
CA SER A 20 13.93 -5.26 -1.75
C SER A 20 13.72 -6.29 -2.84
N ASN A 21 14.28 -6.07 -4.04
CA ASN A 21 14.21 -7.06 -5.12
C ASN A 21 14.77 -8.43 -4.70
N LEU A 22 15.84 -8.45 -3.91
CA LEU A 22 16.49 -9.67 -3.44
C LEU A 22 15.83 -10.20 -2.16
N TYR A 23 15.66 -9.34 -1.17
CA TYR A 23 15.33 -9.75 0.19
C TYR A 23 13.83 -9.77 0.51
N LEU A 24 13.00 -9.16 -0.32
CA LEU A 24 11.55 -9.06 -0.10
C LEU A 24 10.74 -9.66 -1.25
N LEU A 25 10.96 -9.17 -2.47
CA LEU A 25 10.11 -9.55 -3.61
C LEU A 25 10.23 -11.02 -3.98
N HIS A 26 11.44 -11.58 -3.97
CA HIS A 26 11.63 -12.99 -4.32
C HIS A 26 10.88 -13.93 -3.36
N PRO A 27 11.06 -13.85 -2.02
CA PRO A 27 10.27 -14.65 -1.08
C PRO A 27 8.76 -14.48 -1.24
N VAL A 28 8.27 -13.25 -1.42
CA VAL A 28 6.85 -12.96 -1.63
C VAL A 28 6.34 -13.64 -2.91
N ASN A 29 7.06 -13.50 -4.02
CA ASN A 29 6.68 -14.12 -5.29
C ASN A 29 6.62 -15.65 -5.20
N VAL A 30 7.58 -16.27 -4.50
CA VAL A 30 7.58 -17.72 -4.26
C VAL A 30 6.37 -18.13 -3.41
N ALA A 31 6.10 -17.41 -2.33
CA ALA A 31 4.96 -17.69 -1.46
C ALA A 31 3.62 -17.54 -2.20
N VAL A 32 3.40 -16.42 -2.89
CA VAL A 32 2.14 -16.18 -3.62
C VAL A 32 1.96 -17.20 -4.75
N LYS A 33 3.02 -17.55 -5.49
CA LYS A 33 2.92 -18.57 -6.54
C LYS A 33 2.52 -19.94 -5.98
N SER A 34 2.95 -20.29 -4.76
CA SER A 34 2.53 -21.54 -4.12
C SER A 34 1.04 -21.59 -3.77
N LEU A 35 0.41 -20.42 -3.60
CA LEU A 35 -1.02 -20.29 -3.29
C LEU A 35 -1.91 -20.25 -4.55
N ILE A 36 -1.33 -19.96 -5.71
CA ILE A 36 -2.07 -19.84 -6.98
C ILE A 36 -2.10 -21.19 -7.69
N THR A 37 -3.29 -21.78 -7.76
CA THR A 37 -3.50 -23.10 -8.40
C THR A 37 -3.93 -23.02 -9.86
N ASN A 38 -4.64 -21.97 -10.27
CA ASN A 38 -5.28 -21.88 -11.60
C ASN A 38 -5.04 -20.54 -12.32
N GLY A 39 -3.78 -20.18 -12.51
CA GLY A 39 -3.42 -19.00 -13.26
C GLY A 39 -1.96 -18.59 -13.09
N ASP A 40 -1.67 -17.41 -13.59
CA ASP A 40 -0.34 -16.81 -13.56
C ASP A 40 -0.31 -15.57 -12.68
N LEU A 41 0.81 -15.43 -11.98
CA LEU A 41 1.14 -14.22 -11.23
C LEU A 41 2.19 -13.46 -12.00
N TYR A 42 1.89 -12.21 -12.31
CA TYR A 42 2.85 -11.25 -12.85
C TYR A 42 3.24 -10.28 -11.74
N CYS A 43 4.54 -10.12 -11.54
CA CYS A 43 5.10 -9.07 -10.70
C CYS A 43 5.76 -8.07 -11.65
N THR A 44 5.15 -6.89 -11.82
CA THR A 44 5.61 -5.89 -12.79
C THR A 44 6.05 -4.62 -12.09
N SER A 45 7.18 -4.06 -12.55
CA SER A 45 7.70 -2.79 -12.07
C SER A 45 7.36 -1.65 -13.04
N GLU A 46 7.13 -0.45 -12.50
CA GLU A 46 6.99 0.81 -13.25
C GLU A 46 5.97 0.78 -14.40
N GLN A 47 5.00 -0.14 -14.38
CA GLN A 47 4.00 -0.24 -15.42
C GLN A 47 2.95 0.88 -15.32
N SER A 48 2.98 1.76 -16.30
CA SER A 48 1.90 2.72 -16.57
C SER A 48 0.76 2.00 -17.30
N SER A 49 -0.43 1.91 -16.70
CA SER A 49 -1.63 1.70 -17.52
C SER A 49 -1.88 2.98 -18.35
N ARG A 50 -2.46 2.86 -19.55
CA ARG A 50 -2.76 4.03 -20.40
C ARG A 50 -3.67 5.01 -19.63
N GLY A 51 -3.10 6.13 -19.17
CA GLY A 51 -3.78 7.12 -18.30
C GLY A 51 -3.77 6.82 -16.79
N GLY A 52 -3.04 5.78 -16.36
CA GLY A 52 -2.95 5.36 -14.96
C GLY A 52 -1.73 5.90 -14.20
N CYS A 53 -1.66 5.55 -12.92
CA CYS A 53 -0.53 5.86 -12.07
C CYS A 53 0.60 4.84 -12.26
N ARG A 54 1.84 5.33 -12.30
CA ARG A 54 3.04 4.49 -12.19
C ARG A 54 3.17 4.06 -10.74
N THR A 55 3.33 2.76 -10.51
CA THR A 55 3.60 2.14 -9.22
C THR A 55 4.97 1.49 -9.28
N ASP A 56 5.67 1.40 -8.15
CA ASP A 56 6.98 0.76 -8.12
C ASP A 56 6.88 -0.73 -8.43
N ILE A 57 6.02 -1.45 -7.71
CA ILE A 57 5.73 -2.87 -7.94
C ILE A 57 4.23 -3.13 -7.92
N ARG A 58 3.77 -3.99 -8.82
CA ARG A 58 2.38 -4.46 -8.89
C ARG A 58 2.32 -5.96 -9.08
N TRP A 59 1.46 -6.61 -8.31
CA TRP A 59 1.08 -8.00 -8.52
C TRP A 59 -0.24 -8.08 -9.29
N VAL A 60 -0.22 -8.81 -10.40
CA VAL A 60 -1.38 -9.03 -11.26
C VAL A 60 -1.60 -10.52 -11.40
N TYR A 61 -2.79 -10.98 -11.05
CA TYR A 61 -3.23 -12.33 -11.32
C TYR A 61 -3.89 -12.40 -12.69
N ARG A 62 -3.63 -13.47 -13.43
CA ARG A 62 -4.34 -13.80 -14.66
C ARG A 62 -4.97 -15.17 -14.54
N SER A 63 -6.29 -15.22 -14.64
CA SER A 63 -7.04 -16.47 -14.63
C SER A 63 -6.74 -17.32 -15.87
N SER A 64 -6.44 -18.61 -15.67
CA SER A 64 -6.28 -19.55 -16.79
C SER A 64 -7.60 -19.86 -17.50
N GLN A 65 -8.74 -19.69 -16.82
CA GLN A 65 -10.07 -20.02 -17.35
C GLN A 65 -10.64 -18.90 -18.22
N SER A 66 -10.63 -17.66 -17.71
CA SER A 66 -11.23 -16.51 -18.40
C SER A 66 -10.20 -15.68 -19.17
N GLY A 67 -8.91 -15.87 -18.90
CA GLY A 67 -7.83 -15.02 -19.41
C GLY A 67 -7.82 -13.61 -18.82
N GLN A 68 -8.77 -13.27 -17.94
CA GLN A 68 -8.91 -11.95 -17.31
C GLN A 68 -7.79 -11.71 -16.30
N THR A 69 -7.39 -10.45 -16.21
CA THR A 69 -6.35 -9.97 -15.30
C THR A 69 -6.95 -9.13 -14.18
N THR A 70 -6.45 -9.32 -12.96
CA THR A 70 -6.88 -8.60 -11.76
C THR A 70 -5.64 -8.12 -11.02
N ASN A 71 -5.57 -6.83 -10.70
CA ASN A 71 -4.53 -6.31 -9.83
C ASN A 71 -4.82 -6.76 -8.40
N ILE A 72 -3.87 -7.44 -7.78
CA ILE A 72 -4.05 -7.99 -6.43
C ILE A 72 -3.52 -6.99 -5.41
N ALA A 73 -2.28 -6.55 -5.60
CA ALA A 73 -1.58 -5.70 -4.64
C ALA A 73 -0.62 -4.74 -5.33
N VAL A 74 -0.33 -3.64 -4.66
CA VAL A 74 0.69 -2.67 -5.03
C VAL A 74 1.70 -2.56 -3.88
N LEU A 75 2.99 -2.47 -4.21
CA LEU A 75 4.03 -2.09 -3.26
C LEU A 75 4.72 -0.82 -3.77
N GLU A 76 4.76 0.17 -2.90
CA GLU A 76 5.44 1.45 -3.09
C GLU A 76 6.63 1.53 -2.15
N PHE A 77 7.79 1.89 -2.70
CA PHE A 77 9.00 2.13 -1.93
C PHE A 77 9.09 3.59 -1.51
N LYS A 78 9.71 3.81 -0.35
CA LYS A 78 10.10 5.13 0.15
C LYS A 78 11.52 5.07 0.67
N ASN A 79 12.13 6.25 0.81
CA ASN A 79 13.40 6.37 1.51
C ASN A 79 13.25 5.93 2.97
N THR A 80 14.35 5.53 3.59
CA THR A 80 14.37 5.03 4.97
C THR A 80 13.80 6.03 5.98
N GLN A 81 13.12 5.54 7.00
CA GLN A 81 12.58 6.34 8.12
C GLN A 81 11.52 7.37 7.67
N VAL A 82 10.74 7.01 6.66
CA VAL A 82 9.61 7.83 6.17
C VAL A 82 8.32 7.42 6.87
N LEU A 83 8.20 6.15 7.28
CA LEU A 83 7.01 5.59 7.91
C LEU A 83 7.10 5.61 9.43
N HIS A 84 6.22 6.38 10.07
CA HIS A 84 6.10 6.43 11.52
C HIS A 84 4.65 6.21 11.94
N TRP A 85 4.40 5.24 12.81
CA TRP A 85 3.04 4.97 13.30
C TRP A 85 2.41 6.18 14.00
N ALA A 86 3.21 6.97 14.71
CA ALA A 86 2.78 8.20 15.36
C ALA A 86 2.13 9.21 14.38
N ASP A 87 2.48 9.15 13.08
CA ASP A 87 1.90 10.05 12.08
C ASP A 87 0.48 9.63 11.66
N PHE A 88 0.11 8.36 11.86
CA PHE A 88 -1.19 7.78 11.52
C PHE A 88 -2.11 7.66 12.73
N LEU A 89 -1.53 7.48 13.92
CA LEU A 89 -2.25 7.26 15.17
C LEU A 89 -3.40 8.25 15.44
N PRO A 90 -3.27 9.58 15.21
CA PRO A 90 -4.38 10.50 15.48
C PRO A 90 -5.62 10.26 14.60
N ALA A 91 -5.42 9.71 13.40
CA ALA A 91 -6.48 9.36 12.46
C ALA A 91 -7.07 7.96 12.71
N SER A 92 -6.41 7.13 13.52
CA SER A 92 -6.89 5.79 13.85
C SER A 92 -8.15 5.88 14.73
N THR A 93 -9.12 5.02 14.42
CA THR A 93 -10.39 4.90 15.13
C THR A 93 -11.02 3.54 14.85
N ASP A 94 -12.01 3.16 15.64
CA ASP A 94 -12.89 2.02 15.34
C ASP A 94 -14.12 2.47 14.52
N GLN A 95 -14.87 1.48 14.01
CA GLN A 95 -16.07 1.71 13.20
C GLN A 95 -17.16 2.48 13.96
N GLN A 96 -17.28 2.27 15.28
CA GLN A 96 -18.31 2.93 16.08
C GLN A 96 -18.09 4.46 16.13
N HIS A 97 -16.83 4.90 16.07
CA HIS A 97 -16.45 6.31 16.14
C HIS A 97 -16.04 6.89 14.76
N ALA A 98 -16.25 6.15 13.66
CA ALA A 98 -15.83 6.54 12.32
C ALA A 98 -16.43 7.89 11.87
N GLN A 99 -17.75 8.06 12.00
CA GLN A 99 -18.43 9.31 11.64
C GLN A 99 -17.92 10.49 12.46
N ALA A 100 -17.83 10.34 13.79
CA ALA A 100 -17.34 11.41 14.67
C ALA A 100 -15.89 11.81 14.35
N LYS A 101 -15.04 10.85 13.96
CA LYS A 101 -13.67 11.13 13.53
C LYS A 101 -13.63 11.88 12.21
N LEU A 102 -14.51 11.56 11.26
CA LEU A 102 -14.62 12.28 10.00
C LEU A 102 -15.15 13.71 10.19
N ASP A 103 -16.13 13.89 11.06
CA ASP A 103 -16.67 15.22 11.39
C ASP A 103 -15.57 16.11 12.03
N ASP A 104 -14.82 15.60 13.02
CA ASP A 104 -13.69 16.34 13.62
C ASP A 104 -12.57 16.63 12.59
N ALA A 105 -12.34 15.72 11.64
CA ALA A 105 -11.37 15.93 10.58
C ALA A 105 -11.73 17.12 9.68
N GLN A 106 -13.02 17.39 9.43
CA GLN A 106 -13.47 18.52 8.60
C GLN A 106 -13.08 19.87 9.21
N GLU A 107 -12.90 19.95 10.52
CA GLU A 107 -12.47 21.16 11.22
C GLU A 107 -10.94 21.33 11.26
N LYS A 108 -10.16 20.31 10.86
CA LYS A 108 -8.70 20.35 10.86
C LYS A 108 -8.12 20.97 9.57
N PRO A 109 -6.91 21.56 9.64
CA PRO A 109 -6.15 21.92 8.45
C PRO A 109 -5.98 20.71 7.52
N LYS A 110 -6.20 20.90 6.20
CA LYS A 110 -6.16 19.84 5.18
C LYS A 110 -7.22 18.73 5.34
N TYR A 111 -8.23 18.95 6.20
CA TYR A 111 -9.37 18.06 6.40
C TYR A 111 -8.98 16.64 6.84
N THR A 112 -7.99 16.52 7.73
CA THR A 112 -7.43 15.22 8.12
C THR A 112 -6.73 15.26 9.48
N HIS A 113 -6.74 14.13 10.16
CA HIS A 113 -5.94 13.87 11.37
C HIS A 113 -4.55 13.32 11.07
N LEU A 114 -4.29 12.90 9.83
CA LEU A 114 -2.97 12.41 9.42
C LEU A 114 -1.98 13.57 9.47
N ILE A 115 -0.85 13.36 10.12
CA ILE A 115 0.19 14.37 10.25
C ILE A 115 1.41 14.02 9.39
N ASN A 116 2.29 15.00 9.17
CA ASN A 116 3.54 14.83 8.44
C ASN A 116 3.36 14.07 7.10
N ASN A 117 4.12 12.99 6.91
CA ASN A 117 4.11 12.19 5.68
C ASN A 117 2.85 11.35 5.52
N ALA A 118 2.19 10.95 6.63
CA ALA A 118 1.04 10.04 6.58
C ALA A 118 -0.08 10.57 5.69
N HIS A 119 -0.30 11.89 5.67
CA HIS A 119 -1.26 12.52 4.78
C HIS A 119 -1.00 12.23 3.29
N LEU A 120 0.26 12.41 2.85
CA LEU A 120 0.63 12.25 1.45
C LEU A 120 0.67 10.76 1.07
N LEU A 121 1.14 9.93 1.98
CA LEU A 121 1.24 8.48 1.80
C LEU A 121 -0.14 7.83 1.70
N SER A 122 -1.07 8.14 2.60
CA SER A 122 -2.45 7.63 2.53
C SER A 122 -3.17 8.08 1.26
N LYS A 123 -2.96 9.34 0.83
CA LYS A 123 -3.48 9.83 -0.46
C LYS A 123 -2.92 9.06 -1.64
N GLN A 124 -1.63 8.76 -1.64
CA GLN A 124 -0.99 7.97 -2.69
C GLN A 124 -1.55 6.54 -2.71
N ALA A 125 -1.68 5.90 -1.55
CA ALA A 125 -2.24 4.56 -1.44
C ALA A 125 -3.69 4.49 -1.95
N LYS A 126 -4.54 5.42 -1.50
CA LYS A 126 -5.93 5.50 -1.97
C LYS A 126 -6.03 5.75 -3.48
N LYS A 127 -5.13 6.58 -4.05
CA LYS A 127 -5.05 6.78 -5.51
C LYS A 127 -4.78 5.47 -6.24
N TYR A 128 -3.90 4.61 -5.72
CA TYR A 128 -3.61 3.31 -6.33
C TYR A 128 -4.82 2.39 -6.27
N CYS A 129 -5.50 2.32 -5.12
CA CYS A 129 -6.75 1.59 -4.99
C CYS A 129 -7.79 2.02 -6.05
N LEU A 130 -8.05 3.33 -6.15
CA LEU A 130 -9.06 3.86 -7.07
C LEU A 130 -8.70 3.69 -8.54
N LYS A 131 -7.43 3.87 -8.92
CA LYS A 131 -7.00 3.87 -10.32
C LYS A 131 -6.65 2.48 -10.85
N LEU A 132 -6.28 1.56 -9.97
CA LEU A 132 -5.82 0.23 -10.35
C LEU A 132 -6.76 -0.87 -9.88
N SER A 133 -7.80 -0.55 -9.10
CA SER A 133 -8.68 -1.54 -8.49
C SER A 133 -7.89 -2.59 -7.68
N ALA A 134 -6.81 -2.14 -7.03
CA ALA A 134 -5.98 -2.96 -6.15
C ALA A 134 -6.32 -2.61 -4.69
N PRO A 135 -7.04 -3.48 -3.96
CA PRO A 135 -7.49 -3.17 -2.60
C PRO A 135 -6.34 -3.10 -1.61
N ASP A 136 -5.31 -3.93 -1.80
CA ASP A 136 -4.14 -3.99 -0.94
C ASP A 136 -3.02 -3.11 -1.48
N VAL A 137 -2.62 -2.11 -0.69
CA VAL A 137 -1.50 -1.24 -1.02
C VAL A 137 -0.52 -1.23 0.14
N ALA A 138 0.69 -1.71 -0.10
CA ALA A 138 1.80 -1.67 0.85
C ALA A 138 2.71 -0.47 0.55
N ILE A 139 3.11 0.25 1.59
CA ILE A 139 4.19 1.24 1.53
C ILE A 139 5.34 0.73 2.40
N PHE A 140 6.56 0.78 1.87
CA PHE A 140 7.73 0.20 2.49
C PHE A 140 8.93 1.14 2.48
N ASP A 141 9.58 1.31 3.63
CA ASP A 141 10.74 2.19 3.79
C ASP A 141 11.98 1.46 4.33
N TRP A 142 12.03 0.13 4.14
CA TRP A 142 13.00 -0.79 4.72
C TRP A 142 12.82 -1.10 6.22
N HIS A 143 12.46 -0.11 7.04
CA HIS A 143 12.34 -0.28 8.49
C HIS A 143 10.92 -0.63 8.93
N ALA A 144 9.93 -0.19 8.16
CA ALA A 144 8.53 -0.51 8.34
C ALA A 144 7.85 -0.83 7.00
N MET A 145 6.74 -1.56 7.10
CA MET A 145 5.80 -1.80 6.01
C MET A 145 4.40 -1.53 6.54
N PHE A 146 3.70 -0.54 5.98
CA PHE A 146 2.30 -0.28 6.30
C PHE A 146 1.44 -0.79 5.14
N VAL A 147 0.48 -1.64 5.46
CA VAL A 147 -0.43 -2.25 4.48
C VAL A 147 -1.81 -1.64 4.68
N PHE A 148 -2.28 -0.96 3.66
CA PHE A 148 -3.63 -0.40 3.60
C PHE A 148 -4.53 -1.42 2.91
N ASP A 149 -5.52 -1.95 3.63
CA ASP A 149 -6.59 -2.77 3.08
C ASP A 149 -7.83 -1.89 2.84
N PHE A 150 -8.04 -1.52 1.58
CA PHE A 150 -9.18 -0.71 1.15
C PHE A 150 -10.43 -1.55 0.82
N THR A 151 -10.43 -2.86 1.11
CA THR A 151 -11.54 -3.75 0.80
C THR A 151 -12.81 -3.34 1.53
N GLY A 152 -13.82 -2.93 0.75
CA GLY A 152 -15.12 -2.52 1.28
C GLY A 152 -15.11 -1.17 1.99
N MET A 153 -14.01 -0.39 1.91
CA MET A 153 -13.97 0.96 2.44
C MET A 153 -14.94 1.87 1.67
N ASP A 154 -15.74 2.64 2.39
CA ASP A 154 -16.66 3.63 1.85
C ASP A 154 -16.72 4.84 2.79
N GLU A 155 -15.90 5.84 2.51
CA GLU A 155 -15.78 7.06 3.31
C GLU A 155 -16.88 8.10 3.01
N ASP A 156 -17.62 7.91 1.91
CA ASP A 156 -18.67 8.81 1.44
C ASP A 156 -20.08 8.33 1.86
N ALA A 157 -20.18 7.14 2.47
CA ALA A 157 -21.43 6.60 3.01
C ALA A 157 -21.95 7.42 4.21
N TYR A 158 -23.25 7.34 4.47
CA TYR A 158 -23.86 7.93 5.67
C TYR A 158 -23.33 7.30 6.98
N ASP A 159 -22.93 6.02 6.91
CA ASP A 159 -22.16 5.33 7.96
C ASP A 159 -20.81 4.91 7.36
N PRO A 160 -19.76 5.75 7.50
CA PRO A 160 -18.51 5.58 6.80
C PRO A 160 -17.78 4.30 7.20
N VAL A 161 -17.45 3.45 6.23
CA VAL A 161 -16.69 2.22 6.47
C VAL A 161 -15.20 2.50 6.32
N LEU A 162 -14.44 2.25 7.38
CA LEU A 162 -13.00 2.53 7.43
C LEU A 162 -12.18 1.55 6.56
N ALA A 163 -11.01 2.01 6.10
CA ALA A 163 -9.97 1.09 5.65
C ALA A 163 -9.58 0.16 6.80
N LYS A 164 -9.31 -1.10 6.49
CA LYS A 164 -8.76 -2.05 7.43
C LYS A 164 -7.25 -1.99 7.37
N GLY A 165 -6.61 -2.19 8.53
CA GLY A 165 -5.16 -2.29 8.62
C GLY A 165 -4.43 -0.95 8.43
N ILE A 166 -3.66 -0.59 9.46
CA ILE A 166 -2.34 0.06 9.40
C ILE A 166 -1.54 -0.51 10.57
#